data_AF-A0A9Q4H9K2-F1
#
_entry.id   AF-A0A9Q4H9K2-F1
#
_cell.length_a   1.000
_cell.length_b   1.000
_cell.length_c   1.000
_cell.angle_alpha   90.00
_cell.angle_beta   90.00
_cell.angle_gamma   90.00
#
_symmetry.space_group_name_H-M   'P 1'
#
loop_
_entity.id
_entity.type
_entity.pdbx_description
1 polymer ?
#
loop_
_entity_poly.entity_id
_entity_poly.type
_entity_poly.pdbx_seq_one_letter_code
_entity_poly.pdbx_strand_id
1 'polypeptide(L)'
;MKFSKKLTDKVAELKALQEKYNAQTEGMRAHNEKVSAELTAAEQDLAAAIEALAEDPSEENRSKEKEARRRVTELRLEAGGASERQSAVFRSRTAQITDMQTEILQLARKEIVANKTAKEDAALERIAAAKQEYLEAAKAYHDLLMVDGQQKYYDLADDIDAGERIWKGSNPGFHVYYPIYTDRGSGNNKYGIIELEVNRAWRRGEIR
;
A
#
# COMPACT_ATOMS: atom_id res chain seq x y z
N MET A 1 -6.84 7.53 11.33
CA MET A 1 -7.09 6.37 12.22
C MET A 1 -5.74 5.84 12.67
N LYS A 2 -5.59 5.39 13.91
CA LYS A 2 -4.42 4.62 14.34
C LYS A 2 -4.85 3.17 14.47
N PHE A 3 -4.02 2.26 14.01
CA PHE A 3 -4.24 0.83 14.22
C PHE A 3 -4.12 0.46 15.70
N SER A 4 -4.78 -0.61 16.10
CA SER A 4 -4.74 -1.09 17.47
C SER A 4 -3.32 -1.49 17.87
N LYS A 5 -3.04 -1.40 19.17
CA LYS A 5 -1.78 -1.87 19.75
C LYS A 5 -1.53 -3.35 19.39
N LYS A 6 -2.59 -4.17 19.40
CA LYS A 6 -2.51 -5.59 19.01
C LYS A 6 -1.99 -5.78 17.59
N LEU A 7 -2.48 -4.98 16.63
CA LEU A 7 -2.01 -5.06 15.24
C LEU A 7 -0.56 -4.58 15.13
N THR A 8 -0.22 -3.46 15.77
CA THR A 8 1.15 -2.92 15.72
C THR A 8 2.17 -3.85 16.36
N ASP A 9 1.81 -4.50 17.46
CA ASP A 9 2.67 -5.46 18.15
C ASP A 9 2.93 -6.68 17.27
N LYS A 10 1.89 -7.22 16.59
CA LYS A 10 2.07 -8.32 15.63
C LYS A 10 2.93 -7.96 14.43
N VAL A 11 2.83 -6.73 13.92
CA VAL A 11 3.71 -6.25 12.85
C VAL A 11 5.17 -6.19 13.35
N ALA A 12 5.40 -5.78 14.59
CA ALA A 12 6.73 -5.77 15.18
C ALA A 12 7.28 -7.21 15.36
N GLU A 13 6.44 -8.14 15.83
CA GLU A 13 6.78 -9.56 15.93
C GLU A 13 7.16 -10.16 14.58
N LEU A 14 6.41 -9.84 13.52
CA LEU A 14 6.70 -10.31 12.16
C LEU A 14 8.06 -9.81 11.68
N LYS A 15 8.37 -8.53 11.90
CA LYS A 15 9.66 -7.95 11.50
C LYS A 15 10.82 -8.62 12.25
N ALA A 16 10.69 -8.80 13.56
CA ALA A 16 11.70 -9.49 14.36
C ALA A 16 11.88 -10.95 13.92
N LEU A 17 10.80 -11.64 13.52
CA LEU A 17 10.86 -12.99 12.99
C LEU A 17 11.59 -13.05 11.63
N GLN A 18 11.31 -12.09 10.73
CA GLN A 18 11.97 -11.98 9.43
C GLN A 18 13.47 -11.68 9.57
N GLU A 19 13.85 -10.77 10.46
CA GLU A 19 15.25 -10.47 10.76
C GLU A 19 15.99 -11.71 11.27
N LYS A 20 15.40 -12.42 12.24
CA LYS A 20 15.96 -13.69 12.74
C LYS A 20 16.10 -14.73 11.64
N TYR A 21 15.09 -14.87 10.79
CA TYR A 21 15.11 -15.82 9.67
C TYR A 21 16.22 -15.49 8.66
N ASN A 22 16.37 -14.21 8.30
CA ASN A 22 17.41 -13.76 7.37
C ASN A 22 18.80 -14.04 7.95
N ALA A 23 19.06 -13.63 9.20
CA ALA A 23 20.33 -13.87 9.87
C ALA A 23 20.65 -15.38 9.97
N GLN A 24 19.64 -16.20 10.30
CA GLN A 24 19.81 -17.66 10.39
C GLN A 24 20.14 -18.26 9.01
N THR A 25 19.51 -17.79 7.95
CA THR A 25 19.71 -18.27 6.58
C THR A 25 21.08 -17.88 6.03
N GLU A 26 21.53 -16.66 6.32
CA GLU A 26 22.89 -16.21 5.98
C GLU A 26 23.96 -17.04 6.71
N GLY A 27 23.78 -17.28 8.01
CA GLY A 27 24.69 -18.11 8.80
C GLY A 27 24.77 -19.55 8.27
N MET A 28 23.62 -20.15 7.93
CA MET A 28 23.57 -21.48 7.32
C MET A 28 24.24 -21.51 5.94
N ARG A 29 24.03 -20.48 5.12
CA ARG A 29 24.67 -20.37 3.80
C ARG A 29 26.19 -20.33 3.92
N ALA A 30 26.73 -19.46 4.77
CA ALA A 30 28.18 -19.35 4.99
C ALA A 30 28.80 -20.65 5.51
N HIS A 31 28.11 -21.33 6.44
CA HIS A 31 28.54 -22.63 6.93
C HIS A 31 28.55 -23.69 5.82
N ASN A 32 27.49 -23.75 5.01
CA ASN A 32 27.35 -24.73 3.93
C ASN A 32 28.40 -24.50 2.83
N GLU A 33 28.70 -23.25 2.50
CA GLU A 33 29.78 -22.89 1.58
C GLU A 33 31.14 -23.35 2.11
N LYS A 34 31.41 -23.17 3.42
CA LYS A 34 32.63 -23.64 4.06
C LYS A 34 32.77 -25.17 4.01
N VAL A 35 31.73 -25.91 4.42
CA VAL A 35 31.73 -27.38 4.39
C VAL A 35 31.90 -27.91 2.96
N SER A 36 31.27 -27.26 1.97
CA SER A 36 31.44 -27.64 0.56
C SER A 36 32.87 -27.44 0.07
N ALA A 37 33.55 -26.36 0.48
CA ALA A 37 34.94 -26.11 0.14
C ALA A 37 35.87 -27.13 0.82
N GLU A 38 35.65 -27.43 2.10
CA GLU A 38 36.41 -28.45 2.84
C GLU A 38 36.21 -29.85 2.24
N LEU A 39 35.00 -30.19 1.81
CA LEU A 39 34.72 -31.46 1.14
C LEU A 39 35.47 -31.58 -0.18
N THR A 40 35.48 -30.52 -0.99
CA THR A 40 36.23 -30.50 -2.27
C THR A 40 37.72 -30.73 -2.04
N ALA A 41 38.30 -30.06 -1.04
CA ALA A 41 39.70 -30.25 -0.68
C ALA A 41 39.99 -31.68 -0.18
N ALA A 42 39.14 -32.22 0.69
CA ALA A 42 39.29 -33.59 1.20
C ALA A 42 39.14 -34.66 0.10
N GLU A 43 38.30 -34.42 -0.92
CA GLU A 43 38.16 -35.31 -2.07
C GLU A 43 39.40 -35.30 -2.96
N GLN A 44 40.08 -34.15 -3.09
CA GLN A 44 41.38 -34.06 -3.78
C GLN A 44 42.49 -34.78 -2.98
N ASP A 45 42.53 -34.59 -1.67
CA ASP A 45 43.48 -35.29 -0.78
C ASP A 45 43.29 -36.80 -0.83
N LEU A 46 42.04 -37.27 -0.89
CA LEU A 46 41.72 -38.69 -1.06
C LEU A 46 42.20 -39.22 -2.41
N ALA A 47 42.00 -38.49 -3.51
CA ALA A 47 42.49 -38.88 -4.82
C ALA A 47 44.03 -39.03 -4.82
N ALA A 48 44.74 -38.06 -4.25
CA ALA A 48 46.19 -38.11 -4.11
C ALA A 48 46.67 -39.27 -3.22
N ALA A 49 45.96 -39.56 -2.12
CA ALA A 49 46.30 -40.70 -1.25
C ALA A 49 46.08 -42.06 -1.93
N ILE A 50 45.06 -42.18 -2.79
CA ILE A 50 44.82 -43.38 -3.60
C ILE A 50 45.94 -43.58 -4.62
N GLU A 51 46.37 -42.52 -5.31
CA GLU A 51 47.49 -42.56 -6.26
C GLU A 51 48.79 -42.96 -5.57
N ALA A 52 49.13 -42.32 -4.43
CA ALA A 52 50.33 -42.63 -3.67
C ALA A 52 50.36 -44.09 -3.17
N LEU A 53 49.21 -44.64 -2.77
CA LEU A 53 49.12 -46.05 -2.37
C LEU A 53 49.27 -47.01 -3.56
N ALA A 54 48.79 -46.63 -4.74
CA ALA A 54 48.94 -47.42 -5.96
C ALA A 54 50.40 -47.45 -6.44
N GLU A 55 51.13 -46.35 -6.25
CA GLU A 55 52.57 -46.25 -6.55
C GLU A 55 53.45 -46.99 -5.53
N ASP A 56 53.17 -46.79 -4.23
CA ASP A 56 53.88 -47.46 -3.13
C ASP A 56 52.88 -48.06 -2.12
N PRO A 57 52.67 -49.40 -2.14
CA PRO A 57 51.73 -50.10 -1.27
C PRO A 57 52.27 -50.31 0.16
N SER A 58 52.87 -49.28 0.75
CA SER A 58 53.35 -49.26 2.13
C SER A 58 52.22 -49.07 3.15
N GLU A 59 52.43 -49.51 4.38
CA GLU A 59 51.44 -49.40 5.46
C GLU A 59 51.16 -47.93 5.83
N GLU A 60 52.15 -47.06 5.66
CA GLU A 60 51.98 -45.61 5.85
C GLU A 60 50.96 -45.03 4.87
N ASN A 61 51.08 -45.37 3.57
CA ASN A 61 50.15 -44.91 2.54
C ASN A 61 48.75 -45.49 2.73
N ARG A 62 48.63 -46.73 3.23
CA ARG A 62 47.33 -47.32 3.60
C ARG A 62 46.66 -46.53 4.74
N SER A 63 47.44 -46.10 5.73
CA SER A 63 46.91 -45.29 6.83
C SER A 63 46.43 -43.92 6.33
N LYS A 64 47.20 -43.27 5.46
CA LYS A 64 46.82 -41.96 4.85
C LYS A 64 45.54 -42.07 4.03
N GLU A 65 45.41 -43.10 3.20
CA GLU A 65 44.18 -43.34 2.43
C GLU A 65 42.97 -43.55 3.35
N LYS A 66 43.11 -44.38 4.40
CA LYS A 66 42.03 -44.65 5.35
C LYS A 66 41.58 -43.39 6.08
N GLU A 67 42.51 -42.54 6.48
CA GLU A 67 42.22 -41.24 7.11
C GLU A 67 41.52 -40.28 6.14
N ALA A 68 42.01 -40.17 4.90
CA ALA A 68 41.37 -39.36 3.87
C ALA A 68 39.94 -39.83 3.56
N ARG A 69 39.71 -41.15 3.45
CA ARG A 69 38.37 -41.73 3.28
C ARG A 69 37.44 -41.40 4.44
N ARG A 70 37.94 -41.47 5.67
CA ARG A 70 37.18 -41.10 6.87
C ARG A 70 36.77 -39.63 6.82
N ARG A 71 37.71 -38.74 6.52
CA ARG A 71 37.48 -37.29 6.44
C ARG A 71 36.45 -36.93 5.37
N VAL A 72 36.55 -37.52 4.16
CA VAL A 72 35.54 -37.33 3.10
C VAL A 72 34.16 -37.81 3.55
N THR A 73 34.09 -38.96 4.22
CA THR A 73 32.80 -39.50 4.69
C THR A 73 32.16 -38.62 5.75
N GLU A 74 32.94 -38.13 6.72
CA GLU A 74 32.47 -37.18 7.75
C GLU A 74 31.97 -35.87 7.12
N LEU A 75 32.71 -35.30 6.16
CA LEU A 75 32.32 -34.06 5.48
C LEU A 75 31.08 -34.24 4.57
N ARG A 76 30.93 -35.40 3.92
CA ARG A 76 29.70 -35.71 3.14
C ARG A 76 28.48 -35.80 4.04
N LEU A 77 28.61 -36.43 5.20
CA LEU A 77 27.54 -36.52 6.18
C LEU A 77 27.16 -35.13 6.71
N GLU A 78 28.15 -34.30 7.02
CA GLU A 78 27.92 -32.94 7.49
C GLU A 78 27.26 -32.07 6.40
N ALA A 79 27.70 -32.16 5.14
CA ALA A 79 27.08 -31.46 4.02
C ALA A 79 25.61 -31.87 3.82
N GLY A 80 25.32 -33.17 3.91
CA GLY A 80 23.96 -33.71 3.85
C GLY A 80 23.09 -33.17 4.99
N GLY A 81 23.56 -33.29 6.23
CA GLY A 81 22.85 -32.78 7.41
C GLY A 81 22.63 -31.27 7.38
N ALA A 82 23.58 -30.50 6.84
CA ALA A 82 23.46 -29.05 6.74
C ALA A 82 22.41 -28.61 5.71
N SER A 83 22.29 -29.33 4.58
CA SER A 83 21.23 -29.14 3.58
C SER A 83 19.84 -29.48 4.14
N GLU A 84 19.73 -30.57 4.91
CA GLU A 84 18.49 -30.97 5.58
C GLU A 84 18.04 -29.93 6.61
N ARG A 85 18.96 -29.43 7.44
CA ARG A 85 18.69 -28.36 8.43
C ARG A 85 18.21 -27.09 7.72
N GLN A 86 18.86 -26.68 6.64
CA GLN A 86 18.44 -25.52 5.85
C GLN A 86 17.02 -25.69 5.31
N SER A 87 16.73 -26.86 4.74
CA SER A 87 15.40 -27.19 4.19
C SER A 87 14.30 -27.24 5.27
N ALA A 88 14.63 -27.74 6.46
CA ALA A 88 13.71 -27.77 7.59
C ALA A 88 13.40 -26.37 8.11
N VAL A 89 14.41 -25.52 8.27
CA VAL A 89 14.24 -24.12 8.70
C VAL A 89 13.45 -23.34 7.67
N PHE A 90 13.78 -23.45 6.37
CA PHE A 90 13.06 -22.78 5.29
C PHE A 90 11.56 -23.09 5.33
N ARG A 91 11.18 -24.37 5.39
CA ARG A 91 9.77 -24.78 5.40
C ARG A 91 9.03 -24.28 6.64
N SER A 92 9.61 -24.50 7.82
CA SER A 92 9.00 -24.12 9.10
C SER A 92 8.82 -22.60 9.22
N ARG A 93 9.87 -21.83 8.90
CA ARG A 93 9.86 -20.36 9.04
C ARG A 93 9.00 -19.68 8.00
N THR A 94 9.01 -20.18 6.76
CA THR A 94 8.16 -19.62 5.70
C THR A 94 6.68 -19.78 6.06
N ALA A 95 6.27 -20.98 6.51
CA ALA A 95 4.89 -21.20 6.95
C ALA A 95 4.51 -20.25 8.10
N GLN A 96 5.36 -20.14 9.12
CA GLN A 96 5.13 -19.24 10.25
C GLN A 96 5.00 -17.76 9.84
N ILE A 97 5.85 -17.29 8.91
CA ILE A 97 5.79 -15.93 8.37
C ILE A 97 4.48 -15.71 7.61
N THR A 98 4.09 -16.65 6.74
CA THR A 98 2.86 -16.55 5.95
C THR A 98 1.60 -16.55 6.83
N ASP A 99 1.58 -17.39 7.87
CA ASP A 99 0.46 -17.43 8.82
C ASP A 99 0.31 -16.10 9.57
N MET A 100 1.43 -15.53 10.03
CA MET A 100 1.45 -14.26 10.74
C MET A 100 1.07 -13.08 9.83
N GLN A 101 1.53 -13.07 8.57
CA GLN A 101 1.09 -12.10 7.56
C GLN A 101 -0.42 -12.16 7.34
N THR A 102 -0.98 -13.37 7.21
CA THR A 102 -2.41 -13.59 7.04
C THR A 102 -3.20 -13.06 8.23
N GLU A 103 -2.76 -13.34 9.45
CA GLU A 103 -3.40 -12.86 10.67
C GLU A 103 -3.39 -11.32 10.76
N ILE A 104 -2.24 -10.69 10.46
CA ILE A 104 -2.10 -9.23 10.42
C ILE A 104 -3.08 -8.62 9.42
N LEU A 105 -3.17 -9.16 8.21
CA LEU A 105 -4.09 -8.66 7.18
C LEU A 105 -5.56 -8.81 7.60
N GLN A 106 -5.91 -9.92 8.24
CA GLN A 106 -7.27 -10.13 8.75
C GLN A 106 -7.62 -9.13 9.87
N LEU A 107 -6.70 -8.87 10.79
CA LEU A 107 -6.88 -7.87 11.85
C LEU A 107 -7.00 -6.46 11.27
N ALA A 108 -6.10 -6.09 10.36
CA ALA A 108 -6.13 -4.80 9.67
C ALA A 108 -7.46 -4.58 8.94
N ARG A 109 -7.94 -5.59 8.19
CA ARG A 109 -9.24 -5.54 7.51
C ARG A 109 -10.38 -5.28 8.49
N LYS A 110 -10.43 -6.01 9.61
CA LYS A 110 -11.48 -5.84 10.62
C LYS A 110 -11.49 -4.42 11.18
N GLU A 111 -10.32 -3.88 11.53
CA GLU A 111 -10.21 -2.53 12.08
C GLU A 111 -10.58 -1.45 11.05
N ILE A 112 -10.17 -1.59 9.79
CA ILE A 112 -10.50 -0.63 8.72
C ILE A 112 -12.00 -0.61 8.46
N VAL A 113 -12.63 -1.79 8.35
CA VAL A 113 -14.08 -1.91 8.16
C VAL A 113 -14.82 -1.30 9.34
N ALA A 114 -14.41 -1.59 10.57
CA ALA A 114 -15.02 -1.02 11.75
C ALA A 114 -14.91 0.52 11.79
N ASN A 115 -13.74 1.08 11.44
CA ASN A 115 -13.58 2.54 11.37
C ASN A 115 -14.38 3.16 10.21
N LYS A 116 -14.56 2.47 9.07
CA LYS A 116 -15.48 2.91 8.00
C LYS A 116 -16.90 2.97 8.54
N THR A 117 -17.42 1.86 9.03
CA THR A 117 -18.80 1.77 9.54
C THR A 117 -19.08 2.80 10.63
N ALA A 118 -18.14 3.04 11.55
CA ALA A 118 -18.31 4.01 12.62
C ALA A 118 -18.32 5.49 12.17
N LYS A 119 -17.87 5.80 10.94
CA LYS A 119 -17.70 7.18 10.46
C LYS A 119 -18.43 7.49 9.16
N GLU A 120 -18.96 6.48 8.49
CA GLU A 120 -19.60 6.59 7.19
C GLU A 120 -20.82 7.51 7.26
N ASP A 121 -21.71 7.30 8.23
CA ASP A 121 -22.93 8.09 8.36
C ASP A 121 -22.63 9.57 8.60
N ALA A 122 -21.73 9.88 9.54
CA ALA A 122 -21.31 11.26 9.82
C ALA A 122 -20.66 11.94 8.59
N ALA A 123 -19.92 11.17 7.78
CA ALA A 123 -19.36 11.68 6.53
C ALA A 123 -20.45 11.96 5.48
N LEU A 124 -21.43 11.05 5.36
CA LEU A 124 -22.58 11.20 4.46
C LEU A 124 -23.49 12.37 4.85
N GLU A 125 -23.75 12.55 6.14
CA GLU A 125 -24.50 13.70 6.67
C GLU A 125 -23.80 15.02 6.34
N ARG A 126 -22.47 15.08 6.49
CA ARG A 126 -21.71 16.26 6.11
C ARG A 126 -21.81 16.55 4.61
N ILE A 127 -21.81 15.52 3.76
CA ILE A 127 -22.03 15.68 2.31
C ILE A 127 -23.44 16.20 2.05
N ALA A 128 -24.46 15.68 2.74
CA ALA A 128 -25.84 16.11 2.59
C ALA A 128 -26.01 17.59 3.00
N ALA A 129 -25.45 17.99 4.14
CA ALA A 129 -25.46 19.37 4.61
C ALA A 129 -24.78 20.33 3.61
N ALA A 130 -23.62 19.95 3.06
CA ALA A 130 -22.94 20.75 2.05
C ALA A 130 -23.75 20.91 0.75
N LYS A 131 -24.48 19.86 0.33
CA LYS A 131 -25.39 19.94 -0.82
C LYS A 131 -26.56 20.89 -0.54
N GLN A 132 -27.14 20.81 0.65
CA GLN A 132 -28.24 21.68 1.06
C GLN A 132 -27.82 23.15 1.03
N GLU A 133 -26.67 23.47 1.63
CA GLU A 133 -26.10 24.82 1.63
C GLU A 133 -25.90 25.36 0.20
N TYR A 134 -25.37 24.54 -0.70
CA TYR A 134 -25.21 24.93 -2.10
C TYR A 134 -26.55 25.26 -2.78
N LEU A 135 -27.58 24.44 -2.55
CA LEU A 135 -28.91 24.68 -3.11
C LEU A 135 -29.56 25.94 -2.54
N GLU A 136 -29.39 26.20 -1.25
CA GLU A 136 -29.87 27.41 -0.59
C GLU A 136 -29.17 28.66 -1.15
N ALA A 137 -27.86 28.60 -1.35
CA ALA A 137 -27.10 29.68 -1.98
C ALA A 137 -27.55 29.93 -3.44
N ALA A 138 -27.77 28.86 -4.22
CA ALA A 138 -28.26 28.97 -5.59
C ALA A 138 -29.66 29.60 -5.65
N LYS A 139 -30.54 29.22 -4.73
CA LYS A 139 -31.87 29.83 -4.58
C LYS A 139 -31.76 31.31 -4.20
N ALA A 140 -30.94 31.66 -3.22
CA ALA A 140 -30.74 33.05 -2.81
C ALA A 140 -30.25 33.93 -3.98
N TYR A 141 -29.36 33.41 -4.83
CA TYR A 141 -28.93 34.10 -6.04
C TYR A 141 -30.05 34.29 -7.06
N HIS A 142 -30.86 33.25 -7.29
CA HIS A 142 -32.05 33.37 -8.13
C HIS A 142 -33.02 34.42 -7.60
N ASP A 143 -33.33 34.38 -6.30
CA ASP A 143 -34.28 35.29 -5.66
C ASP A 143 -33.79 36.74 -5.74
N LEU A 144 -32.49 36.99 -5.56
CA LEU A 144 -31.89 38.32 -5.75
C LEU A 144 -32.17 38.89 -7.15
N LEU A 145 -32.00 38.09 -8.20
CA LEU A 145 -32.14 38.55 -9.59
C LEU A 145 -33.60 38.64 -10.02
N MET A 146 -34.38 37.60 -9.76
CA MET A 146 -35.73 37.46 -10.28
C MET A 146 -36.77 38.11 -9.38
N VAL A 147 -36.63 37.97 -8.05
CA VAL A 147 -37.60 38.50 -7.09
C VAL A 147 -37.20 39.93 -6.71
N ASP A 148 -36.01 40.13 -6.16
CA ASP A 148 -35.59 41.45 -5.69
C ASP A 148 -35.18 42.41 -6.81
N GLY A 149 -34.78 41.90 -7.97
CA GLY A 149 -34.44 42.71 -9.14
C GLY A 149 -35.61 42.86 -10.10
N GLN A 150 -35.87 41.78 -10.86
CA GLN A 150 -36.76 41.80 -12.01
C GLN A 150 -38.24 42.01 -11.63
N GLN A 151 -38.74 41.29 -10.62
CA GLN A 151 -40.14 41.40 -10.19
C GLN A 151 -40.42 42.78 -9.61
N LYS A 152 -39.58 43.31 -8.71
CA LYS A 152 -39.74 44.67 -8.17
C LYS A 152 -39.74 45.75 -9.25
N TYR A 153 -38.96 45.57 -10.32
CA TYR A 153 -38.98 46.48 -11.47
C TYR A 153 -40.34 46.46 -12.18
N TYR A 154 -40.90 45.27 -12.41
CA TYR A 154 -42.23 45.13 -13.03
C TYR A 154 -43.34 45.65 -12.13
N ASP A 155 -43.32 45.33 -10.84
CA ASP A 155 -44.29 45.84 -9.86
C ASP A 155 -44.31 47.38 -9.84
N LEU A 156 -43.12 48.01 -9.84
CA LEU A 156 -43.01 49.47 -9.91
C LEU A 156 -43.53 50.05 -11.24
N ALA A 157 -43.24 49.38 -12.36
CA ALA A 157 -43.71 49.82 -13.68
C ALA A 157 -45.24 49.79 -13.77
N ASP A 158 -45.87 48.77 -13.19
CA ASP A 158 -47.32 48.64 -13.09
C ASP A 158 -47.91 49.71 -12.13
N ASP A 159 -47.29 49.93 -10.97
CA ASP A 159 -47.73 50.92 -9.97
C ASP A 159 -47.78 52.36 -10.50
N ILE A 160 -46.88 52.71 -11.43
CA ILE A 160 -46.82 54.05 -12.04
C ILE A 160 -47.58 54.16 -13.38
N ASP A 161 -48.29 53.09 -13.79
CA ASP A 161 -48.97 52.98 -15.09
C ASP A 161 -48.03 53.29 -16.28
N ALA A 162 -46.79 52.75 -16.22
CA ALA A 162 -45.82 52.97 -17.28
C ALA A 162 -46.27 52.31 -18.58
N GLY A 163 -46.43 53.09 -19.64
CA GLY A 163 -46.77 52.56 -20.96
C GLY A 163 -45.76 51.50 -21.44
N GLU A 164 -46.24 50.45 -22.11
CA GLU A 164 -45.48 49.23 -22.43
C GLU A 164 -44.12 49.47 -23.09
N ARG A 165 -44.06 50.42 -24.02
CA ARG A 165 -42.83 50.80 -24.74
C ARG A 165 -41.76 51.38 -23.79
N ILE A 166 -42.18 52.10 -22.75
CA ILE A 166 -41.28 52.81 -21.84
C ILE A 166 -40.62 51.82 -20.88
N TRP A 167 -41.39 50.97 -20.20
CA TRP A 167 -40.79 50.01 -19.26
C TRP A 167 -39.99 48.93 -19.99
N LYS A 168 -40.42 48.43 -21.17
CA LYS A 168 -39.61 47.48 -21.93
C LYS A 168 -38.27 48.07 -22.39
N GLY A 169 -38.22 49.37 -22.68
CA GLY A 169 -37.00 50.07 -23.08
C GLY A 169 -36.02 50.36 -21.93
N SER A 170 -36.49 50.33 -20.68
CA SER A 170 -35.68 50.59 -19.48
C SER A 170 -35.53 49.36 -18.58
N ASN A 171 -35.93 48.18 -19.08
CA ASN A 171 -35.84 46.94 -18.35
C ASN A 171 -34.36 46.59 -18.06
N PRO A 172 -33.97 46.34 -16.79
CA PRO A 172 -32.60 45.99 -16.44
C PRO A 172 -32.11 44.66 -17.06
N GLY A 173 -33.02 43.82 -17.57
CA GLY A 173 -32.65 42.64 -18.37
C GLY A 173 -31.87 41.60 -17.58
N PHE A 174 -32.27 41.32 -16.34
CA PHE A 174 -31.61 40.31 -15.54
C PHE A 174 -31.85 38.91 -16.13
N HIS A 175 -30.78 38.13 -16.22
CA HIS A 175 -30.82 36.75 -16.67
C HIS A 175 -30.25 35.86 -15.58
N VAL A 176 -31.02 34.85 -15.19
CA VAL A 176 -30.50 33.76 -14.35
C VAL A 176 -29.63 32.89 -15.24
N TYR A 177 -28.34 33.17 -15.24
CA TYR A 177 -27.38 32.20 -15.70
C TYR A 177 -27.25 31.15 -14.61
N TYR A 178 -27.57 29.90 -14.95
CA TYR A 178 -27.13 28.79 -14.09
C TYR A 178 -25.62 28.95 -13.91
N PRO A 179 -25.09 28.99 -12.69
CA PRO A 179 -23.67 28.78 -12.47
C PRO A 179 -23.38 27.30 -12.78
N ILE A 180 -23.40 26.93 -14.06
CA ILE A 180 -23.18 25.57 -14.51
C ILE A 180 -21.69 25.29 -14.36
N TYR A 181 -21.40 24.16 -13.71
CA TYR A 181 -20.16 23.41 -13.80
C TYR A 181 -19.69 23.32 -15.26
N THR A 182 -18.80 24.22 -15.68
CA THR A 182 -18.07 24.05 -16.95
C THR A 182 -16.59 24.02 -16.66
N ASP A 183 -16.06 22.79 -16.73
CA ASP A 183 -14.66 22.43 -16.93
C ASP A 183 -13.92 23.42 -17.88
N ARG A 184 -12.69 23.81 -17.51
CA ARG A 184 -11.54 23.82 -18.45
C ARG A 184 -10.22 24.19 -17.76
N GLY A 185 -9.24 23.29 -17.91
CA GLY A 185 -7.90 23.32 -17.34
C GLY A 185 -6.91 24.39 -17.84
N SER A 186 -7.33 25.63 -18.13
CA SER A 186 -6.38 26.71 -18.47
C SER A 186 -7.01 28.11 -18.48
N GLY A 187 -7.37 28.65 -17.31
CA GLY A 187 -7.81 30.05 -17.21
C GLY A 187 -7.79 30.62 -15.79
N ASN A 188 -7.46 31.91 -15.66
CA ASN A 188 -7.52 32.67 -14.41
C ASN A 188 -8.98 32.99 -14.06
N ASN A 189 -9.60 32.18 -13.20
CA ASN A 189 -10.84 32.57 -12.52
C ASN A 189 -10.72 32.39 -11.00
N LYS A 190 -11.27 33.37 -10.27
CA LYS A 190 -11.04 33.64 -8.85
C LYS A 190 -12.01 32.93 -7.89
N TYR A 191 -12.91 32.06 -8.37
CA TYR A 191 -14.19 31.80 -7.66
C TYR A 191 -14.72 30.34 -7.57
N GLY A 192 -13.95 29.24 -7.71
CA GLY A 192 -14.57 27.92 -7.39
C GLY A 192 -13.80 26.60 -7.60
N ILE A 193 -14.37 25.54 -7.01
CA ILE A 193 -13.93 24.11 -6.96
C ILE A 193 -14.05 23.45 -8.34
N ILE A 194 -13.01 22.76 -8.83
CA ILE A 194 -13.00 22.12 -10.17
C ILE A 194 -13.45 20.64 -10.13
N GLU A 195 -14.04 20.13 -11.23
CA GLU A 195 -14.52 18.72 -11.32
C GLU A 195 -13.41 17.71 -11.02
N LEU A 196 -12.17 18.01 -11.39
CA LEU A 196 -11.01 17.18 -11.06
C LEU A 196 -10.75 17.12 -9.55
N GLU A 197 -10.91 18.22 -8.82
CA GLU A 197 -10.84 18.26 -7.34
C GLU A 197 -11.99 17.47 -6.74
N VAL A 198 -13.20 17.56 -7.30
CA VAL A 198 -14.36 16.75 -6.88
C VAL A 198 -14.08 15.26 -7.14
N ASN A 199 -13.61 14.90 -8.33
CA ASN A 199 -13.31 13.52 -8.71
C ASN A 199 -12.16 12.95 -7.86
N ARG A 200 -11.11 13.74 -7.59
CA ARG A 200 -10.01 13.40 -6.68
C ARG A 200 -10.51 13.26 -5.25
N ALA A 201 -11.38 14.13 -4.75
CA ALA A 201 -11.96 14.00 -3.43
C ALA A 201 -12.80 12.73 -3.31
N TRP A 202 -13.64 12.45 -4.31
CA TRP A 202 -14.53 11.29 -4.33
C TRP A 202 -13.81 9.96 -4.54
N ARG A 203 -12.81 9.90 -5.43
CA ARG A 203 -12.12 8.65 -5.79
C ARG A 203 -10.81 8.43 -5.04
N ARG A 204 -10.18 9.49 -4.55
CA ARG A 204 -8.84 9.46 -3.94
C ARG A 204 -8.76 10.09 -2.55
N GLY A 205 -9.82 10.78 -2.08
CA GLY A 205 -9.80 11.48 -0.80
C GLY A 205 -8.87 12.70 -0.77
N GLU A 206 -8.52 13.25 -1.94
CA GLU A 206 -7.56 14.34 -2.09
C GLU A 206 -8.27 15.66 -2.41
N ILE A 207 -7.87 16.75 -1.73
CA ILE A 207 -8.38 18.12 -1.99
C ILE A 207 -7.20 18.98 -2.47
N ARG A 208 -6.96 18.98 -3.79
CA ARG A 208 -5.91 19.72 -4.50
C ARG A 208 -6.20 19.85 -5.99
#